data_AF-A0A1Y3W8D0-F1
#
_entry.id   AF-A0A1Y3W8D0-F1
#
_cell.length_a   1.000
_cell.length_b   1.000
_cell.length_c   1.000
_cell.angle_alpha   90.00
_cell.angle_beta   90.00
_cell.angle_gamma   90.00
#
_symmetry.space_group_name_H-M   'P 1'
#
loop_
_entity.id
_entity.type
_entity.pdbx_description
1 polymer ?
#
loop_
_entity_poly.entity_id
_entity_poly.type
_entity_poly.pdbx_seq_one_letter_code
_entity_poly.pdbx_strand_id
1 'polypeptide(L)'
;MKIKCKIKVTEGIVYDGIKEGVKSYLKTIRKALEQNGDAYKDDTGSLRHSMGYVILRNGTPVSDKDIKAYRNKPIEETGAKYSAAVSIGDTTKTVKL
;
A
#
# COMPACT_ATOMS: atom_id res chain seq x y z
N MET A 1 23.86 -0.75 33.48
CA MET A 1 22.40 -0.51 33.41
C MET A 1 21.86 -1.19 32.16
N LYS A 2 20.87 -2.09 32.26
CA LYS A 2 20.23 -2.75 31.11
C LYS A 2 18.87 -2.11 30.85
N ILE A 3 18.71 -1.43 29.72
CA ILE A 3 17.41 -0.91 29.27
C ILE A 3 16.68 -2.05 28.57
N LYS A 4 15.57 -2.51 29.14
CA LYS A 4 14.66 -3.44 28.46
C LYS A 4 13.61 -2.61 27.72
N CYS A 5 13.66 -2.60 26.40
CA CYS A 5 12.66 -1.93 25.58
C CYS A 5 11.70 -3.00 25.02
N LYS A 6 10.39 -2.81 25.19
CA LYS A 6 9.37 -3.68 24.59
C LYS A 6 8.84 -2.97 23.35
N ILE A 7 9.25 -3.44 22.17
CA ILE A 7 8.74 -2.91 20.90
C ILE A 7 7.35 -3.50 20.67
N LYS A 8 6.34 -2.64 20.58
CA LYS A 8 5.00 -3.02 20.14
C LYS A 8 4.79 -2.57 18.70
N VAL A 9 4.31 -3.48 17.85
CA VAL A 9 3.90 -3.12 16.48
C VAL A 9 2.55 -2.41 16.57
N THR A 10 2.50 -1.18 16.09
CA THR A 10 1.26 -0.39 16.03
C THR A 10 0.59 -0.51 14.67
N GLU A 11 -0.71 -0.20 14.62
CA GLU A 11 -1.44 -0.12 13.35
C GLU A 11 -0.77 0.87 12.38
N GLY A 12 -0.16 1.94 12.89
CA GLY A 12 0.59 2.91 12.07
C GLY A 12 1.81 2.31 11.37
N ILE A 13 2.60 1.50 12.08
CA ILE A 13 3.78 0.81 11.50
C ILE A 13 3.33 -0.12 10.37
N VAL A 14 2.24 -0.85 10.58
CA VAL A 14 1.69 -1.80 9.60
C VAL A 14 1.17 -1.06 8.36
N TYR A 15 0.40 0.00 8.57
CA TYR A 15 -0.11 0.84 7.48
C TYR A 15 1.03 1.45 6.64
N ASP A 16 2.02 2.06 7.28
CA ASP A 16 3.16 2.68 6.59
C ASP A 16 3.98 1.62 5.83
N GLY A 17 4.23 0.46 6.44
CA GLY A 17 4.93 -0.66 5.79
C GLY A 17 4.22 -1.17 4.53
N ILE A 18 2.89 -1.34 4.58
CA ILE A 18 2.10 -1.74 3.41
C ILE A 18 2.14 -0.65 2.33
N LYS A 19 1.99 0.62 2.73
CA LYS A 19 2.02 1.76 1.82
C LYS A 19 3.34 1.84 1.06
N GLU A 20 4.45 1.71 1.76
CA GLU A 20 5.78 1.74 1.15
C GLU A 20 6.03 0.51 0.27
N GLY A 21 5.64 -0.68 0.74
CA GLY A 21 5.73 -1.92 -0.04
C GLY A 21 4.98 -1.84 -1.38
N VAL A 22 3.72 -1.40 -1.36
CA VAL A 22 2.91 -1.26 -2.57
C VAL A 22 3.47 -0.18 -3.50
N LYS A 23 3.93 0.96 -2.97
CA LYS A 23 4.59 1.99 -3.78
C LYS A 23 5.85 1.47 -4.46
N SER A 24 6.66 0.71 -3.75
CA SER A 24 7.86 0.08 -4.30
C SER A 24 7.51 -0.91 -5.41
N TYR A 25 6.51 -1.77 -5.18
CA TYR A 25 6.00 -2.72 -6.17
C TYR A 25 5.51 -2.01 -7.46
N LEU A 26 4.68 -0.97 -7.32
CA LEU A 26 4.19 -0.19 -8.46
C LEU A 26 5.34 0.49 -9.22
N LYS A 27 6.37 0.97 -8.53
CA LYS A 27 7.56 1.57 -9.16
C LYS A 27 8.34 0.54 -9.98
N THR A 28 8.47 -0.69 -9.47
CA THR A 28 9.13 -1.79 -10.20
C THR A 28 8.36 -2.15 -11.47
N ILE A 29 7.03 -2.24 -11.39
CA ILE A 29 6.19 -2.52 -12.56
C ILE A 29 6.32 -1.41 -13.60
N ARG A 30 6.28 -0.13 -13.19
CA ARG A 30 6.47 1.00 -14.12
C ARG A 30 7.79 0.89 -14.88
N LYS A 31 8.89 0.63 -14.17
CA LYS A 31 10.20 0.44 -14.81
C LYS A 31 10.22 -0.72 -15.80
N ALA A 32 9.60 -1.85 -15.45
CA ALA A 32 9.54 -3.02 -16.33
C ALA A 32 8.73 -2.71 -17.61
N LEU A 33 7.62 -1.99 -17.50
CA LEU A 33 6.81 -1.55 -18.65
C LEU A 33 7.58 -0.56 -19.54
N GLU A 34 8.31 0.39 -18.94
CA GLU A 34 9.15 1.35 -19.67
C GLU A 34 10.31 0.67 -20.43
N GLN A 35 10.92 -0.38 -19.84
CA GLN A 35 12.05 -1.11 -20.44
C GLN A 35 11.65 -2.01 -21.62
N ASN A 36 10.42 -2.53 -21.62
CA ASN A 36 9.94 -3.42 -22.67
C ASN A 36 9.52 -2.68 -23.96
N GLY A 37 9.74 -1.37 -24.06
CA GLY A 37 9.37 -0.59 -25.24
C GLY A 37 7.88 -0.26 -25.32
N ASP A 38 7.06 -0.72 -24.37
CA ASP A 38 5.69 -0.24 -24.11
C ASP A 38 5.72 1.15 -23.45
N ALA A 39 6.55 2.03 -24.01
CA ALA A 39 6.64 3.42 -23.63
C ALA A 39 5.36 4.15 -24.06
N TYR A 40 4.39 4.14 -23.14
CA TYR A 40 3.59 5.29 -22.73
C TYR A 40 3.41 6.36 -23.82
N LYS A 41 2.29 6.25 -24.54
CA LYS A 41 1.45 7.36 -25.03
C LYS A 41 0.19 6.77 -25.63
N ASP A 42 -0.98 7.11 -25.10
CA ASP A 42 -2.19 7.08 -25.92
C ASP A 42 -2.20 8.29 -26.88
N ASP A 43 -3.13 8.29 -27.82
CA ASP A 43 -3.27 9.31 -28.89
C ASP A 43 -3.62 10.72 -28.37
N THR A 44 -3.72 10.91 -27.04
CA THR A 44 -3.83 12.19 -26.31
C THR A 44 -2.67 12.47 -25.35
N GLY A 45 -1.68 11.57 -25.24
CA GLY A 45 -0.57 11.66 -24.30
C GLY A 45 -0.82 11.02 -22.93
N SER A 46 -1.93 10.31 -22.72
CA SER A 46 -2.28 9.67 -21.44
C SER A 46 -1.95 8.17 -21.41
N LEU A 47 -1.60 7.64 -20.24
CA LEU A 47 -1.33 6.20 -20.01
C LEU A 47 -2.58 5.36 -20.22
N ARG A 48 -2.52 4.33 -21.07
CA ARG A 48 -3.50 3.22 -21.09
C ARG A 48 -3.51 2.34 -19.84
N HIS A 49 -2.58 2.52 -18.90
CA HIS A 49 -2.54 1.79 -17.63
C HIS A 49 -2.64 2.73 -16.43
N SER A 50 -3.86 2.96 -15.94
CA SER A 50 -4.07 3.57 -14.63
C SER A 50 -3.52 2.64 -13.54
N MET A 51 -2.44 3.05 -12.88
CA MET A 51 -1.87 2.33 -11.74
C MET A 51 -2.24 3.04 -10.44
N GLY A 52 -2.95 2.34 -9.57
CA GLY A 52 -3.43 2.87 -8.30
C GLY A 52 -3.42 1.81 -7.21
N TYR A 53 -3.59 2.25 -5.98
CA TYR A 53 -3.78 1.34 -4.86
C TYR A 53 -4.66 1.97 -3.78
N VAL A 54 -5.29 1.10 -3.00
CA VAL A 54 -6.05 1.45 -1.81
C VAL A 54 -5.61 0.51 -0.69
N ILE A 55 -5.34 1.06 0.48
CA ILE A 55 -5.09 0.25 1.69
C ILE A 55 -6.43 0.01 2.37
N LEU A 56 -6.66 -1.23 2.79
CA LEU A 56 -7.89 -1.66 3.43
C LEU A 56 -7.60 -2.01 4.89
N ARG A 57 -8.41 -1.49 5.81
CA ARG A 57 -8.48 -1.92 7.21
C ARG A 57 -9.77 -2.70 7.39
N ASN A 58 -9.67 -3.98 7.79
CA ASN A 58 -10.79 -4.90 7.90
C ASN A 58 -11.68 -4.93 6.63
N GLY A 59 -11.05 -4.85 5.45
CA GLY A 59 -11.74 -4.81 4.16
C GLY A 59 -12.28 -3.45 3.73
N THR A 60 -12.20 -2.41 4.58
CA THR A 60 -12.68 -1.06 4.25
C THR A 60 -11.52 -0.14 3.85
N PRO A 61 -11.63 0.64 2.76
CA PRO A 61 -10.65 1.66 2.39
C PRO A 61 -10.31 2.60 3.53
N VAL A 62 -9.01 2.82 3.75
CA VAL A 62 -8.48 3.79 4.72
C VAL A 62 -7.42 4.67 4.08
N SER A 63 -7.44 5.94 4.46
CA SER A 63 -6.49 6.96 4.04
C SER A 63 -5.50 7.35 5.14
N ASP A 64 -4.54 8.20 4.78
CA ASP A 64 -3.60 8.81 5.72
C ASP A 64 -4.30 9.62 6.82
N LYS A 65 -5.51 10.13 6.56
CA LYS A 65 -6.30 10.85 7.57
C LYS A 65 -6.96 9.87 8.53
N ASP A 66 -7.52 8.79 8.01
CA ASP A 66 -8.26 7.79 8.81
C ASP A 66 -7.33 7.06 9.77
N ILE A 67 -6.11 6.73 9.33
CA ILE A 67 -5.14 6.00 10.17
C ILE A 67 -4.65 6.82 11.37
N LYS A 68 -4.76 8.15 11.36
CA LYS A 68 -4.28 9.01 12.48
C LYS A 68 -4.94 8.63 13.80
N ALA A 69 -6.21 8.22 13.79
CA ALA A 69 -6.94 7.81 14.98
C ALA A 69 -6.46 6.47 15.59
N TYR A 70 -5.73 5.67 14.81
CA TYR A 70 -5.28 4.33 15.19
C TYR A 70 -3.76 4.20 15.22
N ARG A 71 -3.01 5.19 14.74
CA ARG A 71 -1.57 5.12 14.45
C ARG A 71 -0.73 4.58 15.61
N ASN A 72 -1.08 4.95 16.84
CA ASN A 72 -0.34 4.57 18.06
C ASN A 72 -0.92 3.33 18.76
N LYS A 73 -2.02 2.77 18.27
CA LYS A 73 -2.66 1.60 18.87
C LYS A 73 -1.89 0.34 18.49
N PRO A 74 -1.50 -0.52 19.46
CA PRO A 74 -0.90 -1.81 19.16
C PRO A 74 -1.83 -2.69 18.34
N ILE A 75 -1.31 -3.37 17.32
CA ILE A 75 -2.13 -4.21 16.44
C ILE A 75 -2.71 -5.43 17.18
N GLU A 76 -1.98 -5.93 18.18
CA GLU A 76 -2.41 -7.02 19.07
C GLU A 76 -3.64 -6.64 19.92
N GLU A 77 -3.80 -5.36 20.26
CA GLU A 77 -4.92 -4.87 21.09
C GLU A 77 -6.16 -4.55 20.25
N THR A 78 -5.97 -4.24 18.97
CA THR A 78 -7.05 -3.80 18.08
C THR A 78 -7.61 -4.93 17.22
N GLY A 79 -6.83 -6.00 17.01
CA GLY A 79 -7.19 -7.11 16.12
C GLY A 79 -7.39 -6.69 14.66
N ALA A 80 -6.93 -5.49 14.29
CA ALA A 80 -7.14 -4.92 12.97
C ALA A 80 -6.35 -5.69 11.92
N LYS A 81 -7.01 -6.03 10.81
CA LYS A 81 -6.39 -6.67 9.65
C LYS A 81 -6.17 -5.64 8.56
N TYR A 82 -4.99 -5.67 7.95
CA TYR A 82 -4.64 -4.77 6.87
C TYR A 82 -4.37 -5.54 5.58
N SER A 83 -4.75 -4.96 4.46
CA SER A 83 -4.47 -5.48 3.12
C SER A 83 -4.36 -4.33 2.12
N ALA A 84 -3.92 -4.61 0.90
CA ALA A 84 -3.91 -3.62 -0.18
C ALA A 84 -4.60 -4.16 -1.42
N ALA A 85 -5.47 -3.33 -2.01
CA ALA A 85 -5.99 -3.53 -3.35
C ALA A 85 -5.15 -2.71 -4.33
N VAL A 86 -4.63 -3.36 -5.36
CA VAL A 86 -3.79 -2.73 -6.39
C VAL A 86 -4.48 -2.86 -7.73
N SER A 87 -4.57 -1.75 -8.47
CA SER A 87 -5.14 -1.69 -9.81
C SER A 87 -4.07 -1.34 -10.82
N ILE A 88 -4.01 -2.09 -11.93
CA ILE A 88 -3.11 -1.87 -13.06
C ILE A 88 -3.94 -2.02 -14.33
N GLY A 89 -4.24 -0.89 -14.99
CA GLY A 89 -5.24 -0.87 -16.06
C GLY A 89 -6.60 -1.35 -15.55
N ASP A 90 -7.31 -2.15 -16.35
CA ASP A 90 -8.64 -2.68 -16.00
C ASP A 90 -8.60 -3.86 -15.02
N THR A 91 -7.41 -4.24 -14.52
CA THR A 91 -7.25 -5.38 -13.60
C THR A 91 -6.99 -4.91 -12.17
N THR A 92 -7.88 -5.26 -11.25
CA THR A 92 -7.66 -5.11 -9.80
C THR A 92 -7.30 -6.45 -9.17
N LYS A 93 -6.20 -6.49 -8.40
CA LYS A 93 -5.79 -7.64 -7.59
C LYS A 93 -5.72 -7.23 -6.13
N THR A 94 -6.33 -8.02 -5.25
CA THR A 94 -6.22 -7.82 -3.80
C THR A 94 -5.09 -8.68 -3.25
N VAL A 95 -4.13 -8.06 -2.58
CA VAL A 95 -3.05 -8.74 -1.88
C VAL A 95 -3.41 -8.80 -0.39
N LYS A 96 -3.56 -10.02 0.13
CA LYS A 96 -3.76 -10.28 1.56
C LYS A 96 -2.41 -10.57 2.21
N LEU A 97 -2.12 -9.91 3.32
CA LEU A 97 -0.99 -10.20 4.20
C LEU A 97 -1.46 -11.02 5.40
#